data_AF-A0A944REE1-F1
#
_entry.id   AF-A0A944REE1-F1
#
_cell.length_a   1.000
_cell.length_b   1.000
_cell.length_c   1.000
_cell.angle_alpha   90.00
_cell.angle_beta   90.00
_cell.angle_gamma   90.00
#
_symmetry.space_group_name_H-M   'P 1'
#
loop_
_entity.id
_entity.type
_entity.pdbx_description
1 polymer ?
#
loop_
_entity_poly.entity_id
_entity_poly.type
_entity_poly.pdbx_seq_one_letter_code
_entity_poly.pdbx_strand_id
1 'polypeptide(L)'
;MDPLASTIMGLALLFYTIGVWSERIAGKLKPWHLIFFVLGLICDTWGTGLMFQFVGGMTFDIHGITGVIAILLMLIHAVWAFVVLIKKDENAINNFHKFSVFVWVIWLIPYFSPMFFNMAV
;
A
#
# COMPACT_ATOMS: atom_id res chain seq x y z
N MET A 1 -11.84 17.01 1.99
CA MET A 1 -10.84 16.31 1.16
C MET A 1 -11.10 16.68 -0.28
N ASP A 2 -10.04 16.93 -1.04
CA ASP A 2 -10.12 17.09 -2.49
C ASP A 2 -10.73 15.82 -3.13
N PRO A 3 -11.74 15.92 -4.01
CA PRO A 3 -12.38 14.76 -4.64
C PRO A 3 -11.44 13.86 -5.46
N LEU A 4 -10.35 14.43 -5.99
CA LEU A 4 -9.32 13.65 -6.70
C LEU A 4 -8.50 12.85 -5.69
N ALA A 5 -8.10 13.45 -4.57
CA ALA A 5 -7.38 12.75 -3.52
C ALA A 5 -8.18 11.54 -2.99
N SER A 6 -9.47 11.70 -2.69
CA SER A 6 -10.30 10.57 -2.22
C SER A 6 -10.45 9.47 -3.27
N THR A 7 -10.62 9.84 -4.54
CA THR A 7 -10.70 8.87 -5.65
C THR A 7 -9.39 8.09 -5.81
N ILE A 8 -8.25 8.78 -5.78
CA ILE A 8 -6.93 8.17 -5.91
C ILE A 8 -6.62 7.26 -4.71
N MET A 9 -6.99 7.66 -3.49
CA MET A 9 -6.84 6.81 -2.30
C MET A 9 -7.74 5.55 -2.39
N GLY A 10 -8.95 5.68 -2.96
CA GLY A 10 -9.80 4.53 -3.27
C GLY A 10 -9.16 3.55 -4.26
N LEU A 11 -8.49 4.08 -5.29
CA LEU A 11 -7.72 3.26 -6.25
C LEU A 11 -6.51 2.60 -5.60
N ALA A 12 -5.80 3.29 -4.70
CA ALA A 12 -4.69 2.71 -3.94
C ALA A 12 -5.15 1.49 -3.14
N LEU A 13 -6.25 1.61 -2.39
CA LEU A 13 -6.88 0.51 -1.67
C LEU A 13 -7.25 -0.64 -2.62
N LEU A 14 -7.93 -0.33 -3.73
CA LEU A 14 -8.39 -1.33 -4.67
C LEU A 14 -7.22 -2.10 -5.30
N PHE A 15 -6.24 -1.40 -5.87
CA PHE A 15 -5.10 -2.05 -6.52
C PHE A 15 -4.25 -2.83 -5.54
N TYR A 16 -3.96 -2.25 -4.37
CA TYR A 16 -3.10 -2.93 -3.42
C TYR A 16 -3.77 -4.17 -2.82
N THR A 17 -5.06 -4.09 -2.52
CA THR A 17 -5.86 -5.24 -2.06
C THR A 17 -5.94 -6.32 -3.14
N ILE A 18 -6.18 -5.97 -4.40
CA ILE A 18 -6.16 -6.94 -5.51
C ILE A 18 -4.79 -7.62 -5.60
N GLY A 19 -3.70 -6.86 -5.58
CA GLY A 19 -2.35 -7.41 -5.65
C GLY A 19 -2.08 -8.42 -4.53
N VAL A 20 -2.41 -8.09 -3.28
CA VAL A 20 -2.10 -8.92 -2.11
C VAL A 20 -2.99 -10.16 -2.05
N TRP A 21 -4.30 -10.00 -2.24
CA TRP A 21 -5.23 -11.12 -2.10
C TRP A 21 -5.20 -12.06 -3.29
N SER A 22 -5.02 -11.54 -4.52
CA SER A 22 -4.82 -12.42 -5.67
C SER A 22 -3.53 -13.23 -5.57
N GLU A 23 -2.47 -12.64 -5.03
CA GLU A 23 -1.20 -13.32 -4.79
C GLU A 23 -1.34 -14.42 -3.72
N ARG A 24 -2.02 -14.12 -2.61
CA ARG A 24 -2.35 -15.10 -1.59
C ARG A 24 -3.21 -16.25 -2.13
N ILE A 25 -4.24 -15.96 -2.92
CA ILE A 25 -5.13 -16.98 -3.51
C ILE A 25 -4.37 -17.83 -4.53
N ALA A 26 -3.49 -17.22 -5.33
CA ALA A 26 -2.64 -17.94 -6.28
C ALA A 26 -1.59 -18.83 -5.60
N GLY A 27 -1.28 -18.57 -4.32
CA GLY A 27 -0.27 -19.28 -3.54
C GLY A 27 1.16 -19.06 -4.04
N LYS A 28 1.36 -18.19 -5.02
CA LYS A 28 2.66 -17.90 -5.62
C LYS A 28 2.72 -16.49 -6.20
N LEU A 29 3.86 -15.84 -6.07
CA LEU A 29 4.11 -14.55 -6.69
C LEU A 29 4.21 -14.68 -8.23
N LYS A 30 3.42 -13.88 -8.95
CA LYS A 30 3.43 -13.78 -10.42
C LYS A 30 3.77 -12.34 -10.83
N PRO A 31 4.35 -12.11 -12.03
CA PRO A 31 4.70 -10.77 -12.49
C PRO A 31 3.55 -9.78 -12.52
N TRP A 32 2.32 -10.24 -12.75
CA TRP A 32 1.16 -9.35 -12.77
C TRP A 32 0.75 -8.86 -11.37
N HIS A 33 1.05 -9.59 -10.28
CA HIS A 33 0.83 -9.09 -8.92
C HIS A 33 1.70 -7.87 -8.65
N LEU A 34 2.95 -7.87 -9.14
CA LEU A 34 3.86 -6.73 -9.04
C LEU A 34 3.29 -5.48 -9.71
N ILE A 35 2.59 -5.63 -10.85
CA ILE A 35 1.91 -4.49 -11.51
C ILE A 35 0.90 -3.85 -10.54
N PHE A 36 0.08 -4.65 -9.85
CA PHE A 36 -0.87 -4.13 -8.86
C PHE A 36 -0.19 -3.52 -7.63
N PHE A 37 0.93 -4.09 -7.15
CA PHE A 37 1.69 -3.49 -6.06
C PHE A 37 2.24 -2.11 -6.44
N VAL A 38 2.79 -1.97 -7.66
CA VAL A 38 3.32 -0.70 -8.16
C VAL A 38 2.20 0.31 -8.39
N LEU A 39 1.07 -0.10 -8.99
CA LEU A 39 -0.09 0.79 -9.17
C LEU A 39 -0.64 1.27 -7.82
N GLY A 40 -0.78 0.36 -6.85
CA GLY A 40 -1.18 0.72 -5.49
C GLY A 40 -0.23 1.74 -4.87
N LEU A 41 1.08 1.53 -4.97
CA LEU A 41 2.10 2.43 -4.43
C LEU A 41 2.07 3.81 -5.10
N ILE A 42 1.92 3.87 -6.43
CA ILE A 42 1.83 5.13 -7.17
C ILE A 42 0.59 5.91 -6.73
N CYS A 43 -0.57 5.24 -6.67
CA CYS A 43 -1.81 5.88 -6.21
C CYS A 43 -1.67 6.37 -4.77
N ASP A 44 -1.13 5.57 -3.85
CA ASP A 44 -1.00 5.95 -2.44
C ASP A 44 -0.05 7.13 -2.24
N THR A 45 1.09 7.11 -2.93
CA THR A 45 2.08 8.21 -2.90
C THR A 45 1.48 9.50 -3.47
N TRP A 46 0.74 9.40 -4.58
CA TRP A 46 0.08 10.56 -5.20
C TRP A 46 -1.01 11.09 -4.28
N GLY A 47 -1.93 10.23 -3.82
CA GLY A 47 -3.03 10.61 -2.94
C GLY A 47 -2.53 11.31 -1.67
N THR A 48 -1.51 10.75 -1.03
CA THR A 48 -0.85 11.36 0.14
C THR A 48 -0.20 12.70 -0.20
N GLY A 49 0.46 12.81 -1.35
CA GLY A 49 1.05 14.07 -1.83
C GLY A 49 0.01 15.19 -2.03
N LEU A 50 -1.16 14.87 -2.59
CA LEU A 50 -2.28 15.80 -2.72
C LEU A 50 -2.83 16.21 -1.36
N MET A 51 -2.93 15.26 -0.42
CA MET A 51 -3.34 15.56 0.96
C MET A 51 -2.37 16.54 1.63
N PHE A 52 -1.05 16.32 1.52
CA PHE A 52 -0.03 17.24 2.03
C PHE A 52 -0.13 18.64 1.41
N GLN A 53 -0.34 18.74 0.10
CA GLN A 53 -0.55 20.04 -0.54
C GLN A 53 -1.80 20.75 -0.01
N PHE A 54 -2.88 20.01 0.24
CA PHE A 54 -4.13 20.55 0.75
C PHE A 54 -4.02 21.07 2.19
N VAL A 55 -3.30 20.34 3.06
CA VAL A 55 -3.13 20.74 4.48
C VAL A 55 -1.92 21.64 4.73
N GLY A 56 -1.12 21.95 3.71
CA GLY A 56 0.04 22.83 3.80
C GLY A 56 1.33 22.17 4.27
N GLY A 57 1.43 20.83 4.23
CA GLY A 57 2.64 20.07 4.57
C GLY A 57 2.36 18.70 5.18
N MET A 58 3.42 18.06 5.68
CA MET A 58 3.29 16.83 6.48
C MET A 58 2.82 17.17 7.89
N THR A 59 1.81 16.46 8.38
CA THR A 59 1.42 16.50 9.79
C THR A 59 2.29 15.54 10.59
N PHE A 60 2.80 15.98 11.75
CA PHE A 60 3.53 15.11 12.69
C PHE A 60 2.58 14.43 13.69
N ASP A 61 1.39 14.07 13.22
CA ASP A 61 0.43 13.28 14.00
C ASP A 61 0.59 11.79 13.67
N ILE A 62 -0.20 10.96 14.36
CA ILE A 62 -0.12 9.50 14.18
C ILE A 62 -0.50 9.09 12.76
N HIS A 63 -1.45 9.77 12.11
CA HIS A 63 -1.86 9.49 10.73
C HIS A 63 -0.72 9.77 9.74
N GLY A 64 -0.09 10.95 9.83
CA GLY A 64 1.00 11.35 8.96
C GLY A 64 2.22 10.45 9.10
N ILE A 65 2.64 10.15 10.34
CA ILE A 65 3.78 9.27 10.60
C ILE A 65 3.50 7.84 10.11
N THR A 66 2.35 7.27 10.46
CA THR A 66 1.99 5.91 10.02
C THR A 66 1.79 5.84 8.51
N GLY A 67 1.31 6.90 7.87
CA GLY A 67 1.15 7.00 6.41
C GLY A 67 2.48 6.92 5.68
N VAL A 68 3.48 7.68 6.11
CA VAL A 68 4.83 7.61 5.52
C VAL A 68 5.45 6.22 5.70
N ILE A 69 5.31 5.64 6.90
CA ILE A 69 5.78 4.28 7.17
C ILE A 69 5.12 3.27 6.23
N ALA A 70 3.81 3.40 5.98
CA ALA A 70 3.08 2.52 5.09
C ALA A 70 3.54 2.64 3.63
N ILE A 71 3.76 3.86 3.11
CA ILE A 71 4.33 4.06 1.76
C ILE A 71 5.73 3.42 1.65
N LEU A 72 6.59 3.62 2.66
CA LEU A 72 7.92 3.00 2.66
C LEU A 72 7.84 1.47 2.68
N LEU A 73 6.93 0.90 3.47
CA LEU A 73 6.71 -0.54 3.49
C LEU A 73 6.16 -1.07 2.16
N MET A 74 5.23 -0.36 1.51
CA MET A 74 4.76 -0.71 0.17
C MET A 74 5.89 -0.67 -0.87
N LEU A 75 6.79 0.31 -0.78
CA LEU A 75 7.96 0.41 -1.66
C LEU A 75 8.90 -0.78 -1.45
N ILE A 76 9.25 -1.08 -0.20
CA ILE A 76 10.08 -2.26 0.15
C ILE A 76 9.41 -3.53 -0.39
N HIS A 77 8.10 -3.64 -0.22
CA HIS A 77 7.31 -4.78 -0.69
C HIS A 77 7.35 -4.94 -2.22
N ALA A 78 7.15 -3.86 -2.97
CA ALA A 78 7.22 -3.88 -4.44
C ALA A 78 8.64 -4.19 -4.95
N VAL A 79 9.67 -3.59 -4.35
CA VAL A 79 11.08 -3.88 -4.68
C VAL A 79 11.41 -5.34 -4.38
N TRP A 80 10.98 -5.87 -3.24
CA TRP A 80 11.21 -7.26 -2.88
C TRP A 80 10.49 -8.22 -3.84
N ALA A 81 9.24 -7.93 -4.23
CA ALA A 81 8.53 -8.70 -5.25
C ALA A 81 9.32 -8.75 -6.58
N PHE A 82 9.84 -7.60 -7.03
CA PHE A 82 10.66 -7.52 -8.23
C PHE A 82 11.94 -8.36 -8.13
N VAL A 83 12.66 -8.25 -7.01
CA VAL A 83 13.88 -9.03 -6.75
C VAL A 83 13.59 -10.54 -6.75
N VAL A 84 12.53 -10.97 -6.07
CA VAL A 84 12.13 -12.39 -6.00
C VAL A 84 11.79 -12.93 -7.39
N LEU A 85 11.07 -12.16 -8.21
CA LEU A 85 10.72 -12.55 -9.58
C LEU A 85 11.94 -12.66 -10.50
N ILE A 86 12.93 -11.77 -10.38
CA ILE A 86 14.17 -11.82 -11.17
C ILE A 86 15.04 -13.00 -10.74
N LYS A 87 15.20 -13.20 -9.43
CA LYS A 87 16.02 -14.28 -8.89
C LYS A 87 15.42 -15.66 -9.12
N LYS A 88 14.12 -15.74 -9.44
CA LYS A 88 13.36 -17.00 -9.61
C LYS A 88 13.52 -17.94 -8.42
N ASP A 89 13.56 -17.37 -7.22
CA ASP A 89 13.65 -18.14 -5.98
C ASP A 89 12.27 -18.76 -5.69
N GLU A 90 12.11 -20.05 -6.01
CA GLU A 90 10.87 -20.78 -5.83
C GLU A 90 10.38 -20.79 -4.38
N ASN A 91 11.28 -20.85 -3.40
CA ASN A 91 10.90 -20.81 -1.99
C ASN A 91 10.32 -19.45 -1.62
N ALA A 92 10.98 -18.37 -2.06
CA ALA A 92 10.48 -17.02 -1.83
C ALA A 92 9.17 -16.76 -2.59
N ILE A 93 9.05 -17.19 -3.84
CA ILE A 93 7.85 -17.05 -4.68
C ILE A 93 6.63 -17.70 -4.01
N ASN A 94 6.78 -18.90 -3.46
CA ASN A 94 5.68 -19.65 -2.86
C ASN A 94 5.33 -19.18 -1.42
N ASN A 95 6.24 -18.46 -0.75
CA ASN A 95 6.02 -17.95 0.60
C ASN A 95 5.76 -16.44 0.67
N PHE A 96 5.82 -15.73 -0.46
CA PHE A 96 5.76 -14.27 -0.53
C PHE A 96 4.50 -13.69 0.14
N HIS A 97 3.35 -14.35 -0.02
CA HIS A 97 2.05 -13.95 0.54
C HIS A 97 2.06 -13.69 2.05
N LYS A 98 2.92 -14.37 2.82
CA LYS A 98 3.02 -14.12 4.27
C LYS A 98 3.51 -12.70 4.54
N PHE A 99 4.50 -12.27 3.76
CA PHE A 99 5.02 -10.90 3.81
C PHE A 99 4.02 -9.91 3.22
N SER A 100 3.38 -10.23 2.09
CA SER A 100 2.36 -9.36 1.46
C SER A 100 1.21 -9.03 2.40
N VAL A 101 0.65 -10.05 3.07
CA VAL A 101 -0.47 -9.86 4.01
C VAL A 101 -0.03 -9.03 5.21
N PHE A 102 1.17 -9.24 5.73
CA PHE A 102 1.71 -8.46 6.83
C PHE A 102 1.80 -6.97 6.46
N VAL A 103 2.41 -6.65 5.31
CA VAL A 103 2.55 -5.26 4.85
C VAL A 103 1.17 -4.64 4.60
N TRP A 104 0.25 -5.39 4.00
CA TRP A 104 -1.11 -4.94 3.74
C TRP A 104 -1.87 -4.59 5.03
N VAL A 105 -1.79 -5.41 6.07
CA VAL A 105 -2.43 -5.12 7.36
C VAL A 105 -1.88 -3.85 7.99
N ILE A 106 -0.56 -3.64 7.96
CA ILE A 106 0.04 -2.40 8.49
C ILE A 106 -0.41 -1.19 7.67
N TRP A 107 -0.47 -1.32 6.34
CA TRP A 107 -0.89 -0.26 5.44
C TRP A 107 -2.35 0.18 5.68
N LEU A 108 -3.24 -0.70 6.11
CA LEU A 108 -4.62 -0.34 6.45
C LEU A 108 -4.75 0.60 7.66
N ILE A 109 -3.75 0.63 8.55
CA ILE A 109 -3.78 1.47 9.76
C ILE A 109 -3.88 2.95 9.40
N PRO A 110 -2.92 3.55 8.64
CA PRO A 110 -3.05 4.95 8.24
C PRO A 110 -4.26 5.18 7.34
N TYR A 111 -4.61 4.24 6.46
CA TYR A 111 -5.76 4.37 5.56
C TYR A 111 -7.07 4.62 6.33
N PHE A 112 -7.33 3.84 7.39
CA PHE A 112 -8.56 3.96 8.18
C PHE A 112 -8.45 4.93 9.36
N SER A 113 -7.25 5.36 9.76
CA SER A 113 -7.07 6.23 10.91
C SER A 113 -7.93 7.52 10.89
N PRO A 114 -8.13 8.25 9.77
CA PRO A 114 -9.01 9.42 9.76
C PRO A 114 -10.48 9.08 10.06
N MET A 115 -10.93 7.87 9.70
CA MET A 115 -12.30 7.43 9.98
C MET A 115 -12.51 7.21 11.48
N PHE A 116 -11.52 6.66 12.18
CA PHE A 116 -11.60 6.46 13.63
C PHE A 116 -11.55 7.78 14.40
N PHE A 117 -10.71 8.74 13.97
CA PHE A 117 -10.65 10.05 14.63
C PHE A 117 -11.92 10.88 14.43
N ASN A 118 -12.57 10.80 13.27
CA ASN A 118 -13.84 11.50 13.02
C ASN A 118 -15.06 10.89 13.73
N MET A 119 -14.96 9.66 14.28
CA MET A 119 -16.04 9.05 15.08
C MET A 119 -15.86 9.27 16.59
N ALA A 120 -14.69 9.73 17.03
CA ALA A 120 -14.34 9.93 18.44
C ALA A 120 -14.55 11.37 18.93
N VAL A 121 -15.06 12.25 18.07
CA VAL A 121 -15.37 13.67 18.31
C VAL A 121 -16.83 13.91 17.97
#